data_AF-A0A830CC30-F1
#
_entry.id   AF-A0A830CC30-F1
#
_cell.length_a   1.000
_cell.length_b   1.000
_cell.length_c   1.000
_cell.angle_alpha   90.00
_cell.angle_beta   90.00
_cell.angle_gamma   90.00
#
_symmetry.space_group_name_H-M   'P 1'
#
loop_
_entity.id
_entity.type
_entity.pdbx_description
1 polymer ?
#
loop_
_entity_poly.entity_id
_entity_poly.type
_entity_poly.pdbx_seq_one_letter_code
_entity_poly.pdbx_strand_id
1 'polypeptide(L)'
;MTHIVVERNRRKQLNEHLCILRSLMPSSYVQRGDQASIIGGAIEFVRELEQLVQCLESQKRRQAPSMLVIPNDQMKLVGDYENGLSEEKAEIKSCLADIEVELLRVDGSIKILSRNRPGQLIKIIAALEDLQLNIVHTNVTTIEQTVLYSFNFKVCPTLI
;
A
#
# COMPACT_ATOMS: atom_id res chain seq x y z
N MET A 1 16.02 39.39 41.17
CA MET A 1 15.56 39.83 39.83
C MET A 1 15.49 38.72 38.79
N THR A 2 16.37 37.71 38.82
CA THR A 2 16.46 36.63 37.82
C THR A 2 15.24 35.69 37.75
N HIS A 3 14.60 35.40 38.89
CA HIS A 3 13.47 34.45 38.95
C HIS A 3 12.26 34.86 38.06
N ILE A 4 11.96 36.15 37.98
CA ILE A 4 10.83 36.67 37.19
C ILE A 4 11.08 36.49 35.69
N VAL A 5 12.31 36.73 35.24
CA VAL A 5 12.70 36.61 33.83
C VAL A 5 12.66 35.15 33.39
N VAL A 6 13.20 34.25 34.22
CA VAL A 6 13.19 32.81 33.96
C VAL A 6 11.75 32.27 33.85
N GLU A 7 10.87 32.63 34.79
CA GLU A 7 9.47 32.17 34.77
C GLU A 7 8.68 32.72 33.57
N ARG A 8 8.92 33.98 33.18
CA ARG A 8 8.32 34.54 31.96
C ARG A 8 8.76 33.79 30.72
N ASN A 9 10.05 33.46 30.62
CA ASN A 9 10.57 32.69 29.49
C ASN A 9 9.95 31.28 29.44
N ARG A 10 9.81 30.62 30.60
CA ARG A 10 9.14 29.32 30.71
C ARG A 10 7.70 29.37 30.20
N ARG A 11 6.93 30.39 30.58
CA ARG A 11 5.54 30.58 30.07
C ARG A 11 5.51 30.85 28.57
N LYS A 12 6.46 31.62 28.05
CA LYS A 12 6.59 31.89 26.61
C LYS A 12 6.80 30.58 25.82
N GLN A 13 7.73 29.73 26.28
CA GLN A 13 8.00 28.43 25.66
C GLN A 13 6.77 27.51 25.70
N LEU A 14 6.07 27.44 26.84
CA LEU A 14 4.81 26.68 26.93
C LEU A 14 3.76 27.19 25.94
N ASN A 15 3.63 28.53 25.86
CA ASN A 15 2.95 29.31 24.82
C ASN A 15 3.12 28.73 23.41
N GLU A 16 4.39 28.66 23.02
CA GLU A 16 4.83 28.28 21.70
C GLU A 16 4.52 26.82 21.39
N HIS A 17 4.80 25.91 22.33
CA HIS A 17 4.48 24.49 22.16
C HIS A 17 2.97 24.23 22.01
N LEU A 18 2.13 24.93 22.76
CA LEU A 18 0.68 24.82 22.62
C LEU A 18 0.20 25.35 21.25
N CYS A 19 0.83 26.38 20.71
CA CYS A 19 0.52 26.92 19.39
C CYS A 19 0.90 25.92 18.27
N ILE A 20 2.09 25.32 18.36
CA ILE A 20 2.53 24.28 17.42
C ILE A 20 1.59 23.08 17.50
N LEU A 21 1.30 22.57 18.70
CA LEU A 21 0.40 21.45 18.90
C LEU A 21 -0.98 21.72 18.27
N ARG A 22 -1.50 22.94 18.48
CA ARG A 22 -2.75 23.38 17.85
C ARG A 22 -2.70 23.32 16.33
N SER A 23 -1.59 23.70 15.72
CA SER A 23 -1.43 23.72 14.25
C SER A 23 -1.34 22.33 13.62
N LEU A 24 -0.97 21.31 14.39
CA LEU A 24 -0.86 19.92 13.93
C LEU A 24 -2.20 19.18 13.93
N MET A 25 -3.22 19.73 14.60
CA MET A 25 -4.54 19.10 14.72
C MET A 25 -5.55 19.72 13.76
N PRO A 26 -6.56 18.95 13.31
CA PRO A 26 -7.71 19.49 12.60
C PRO A 26 -8.50 20.48 13.48
N SER A 27 -9.13 21.47 12.84
CA SER A 27 -9.89 22.52 13.54
C SER A 27 -11.06 22.01 14.37
N SER A 28 -11.58 20.81 14.07
CA SER A 28 -12.64 20.13 14.84
C SER A 28 -12.24 19.77 16.28
N TYR A 29 -10.97 19.48 16.52
CA TYR A 29 -10.44 19.10 17.85
C TYR A 29 -10.06 20.33 18.70
N VAL A 30 -10.16 21.53 18.14
CA VAL A 30 -9.69 22.76 18.78
C VAL A 30 -10.83 23.76 18.97
N GLN A 31 -11.79 23.38 19.82
CA GLN A 31 -13.06 24.08 19.92
C GLN A 31 -13.00 25.44 20.63
N ARG A 32 -12.14 25.60 21.66
CA ARG A 32 -12.16 26.81 22.52
C ARG A 32 -10.82 27.50 22.73
N GLY A 33 -9.72 26.90 22.30
CA GLY A 33 -8.40 27.53 22.34
C GLY A 33 -7.82 27.82 23.72
N ASP A 34 -8.49 27.38 24.78
CA ASP A 34 -7.91 27.25 26.11
C ASP A 34 -6.97 26.03 26.18
N GLN A 35 -6.07 26.03 27.16
CA GLN A 35 -5.03 25.01 27.28
C GLN A 35 -5.61 23.60 27.49
N ALA A 36 -6.70 23.48 28.25
CA ALA A 36 -7.32 22.19 28.53
C ALA A 36 -7.97 21.61 27.28
N SER A 37 -8.68 22.43 26.50
CA SER A 37 -9.25 22.00 25.21
C SER A 37 -8.19 21.64 24.17
N ILE A 38 -7.07 22.37 24.11
CA ILE A 38 -5.96 22.04 23.19
C ILE A 38 -5.37 20.66 23.54
N ILE A 39 -5.11 20.41 24.82
CA ILE A 39 -4.53 19.13 25.26
C ILE A 39 -5.55 18.00 25.11
N GLY A 40 -6.81 18.22 25.51
CA GLY A 40 -7.90 17.25 25.38
C GLY A 40 -8.15 16.85 23.93
N GLY A 41 -8.23 17.84 23.03
CA GLY A 41 -8.37 17.61 21.60
C GLY A 41 -7.18 16.85 21.00
N ALA A 42 -5.95 17.12 21.47
CA ALA A 42 -4.77 16.39 21.03
C ALA A 42 -4.81 14.92 21.45
N ILE A 43 -5.24 14.64 22.68
CA ILE A 43 -5.39 13.26 23.17
C ILE A 43 -6.42 12.51 22.34
N GLU A 44 -7.57 13.12 22.06
CA GLU A 44 -8.62 12.50 21.26
C GLU A 44 -8.17 12.23 19.82
N PHE A 45 -7.50 13.21 19.20
CA PHE A 45 -6.95 13.05 17.86
C PHE A 45 -5.90 11.93 17.77
N VAL A 46 -4.97 11.85 18.73
CA VAL A 46 -3.98 10.75 18.77
C VAL A 46 -4.66 9.39 18.94
N ARG A 47 -5.66 9.28 19.82
CA ARG A 47 -6.42 8.04 20.00
C ARG A 47 -7.11 7.59 18.71
N GLU A 48 -7.71 8.52 17.98
CA GLU A 48 -8.32 8.19 16.69
C GLU A 48 -7.28 7.73 15.66
N LEU A 49 -6.12 8.39 15.60
CA LEU A 49 -5.02 7.97 14.73
C LEU A 49 -4.51 6.56 15.10
N GLU A 50 -4.34 6.27 16.39
CA GLU A 50 -3.94 4.93 16.87
C GLU A 50 -4.98 3.86 16.50
N GLN A 51 -6.28 4.16 16.69
CA GLN A 51 -7.36 3.27 16.28
C GLN A 51 -7.37 3.05 14.77
N LEU A 52 -7.17 4.09 13.97
CA LEU A 52 -7.10 3.99 12.52
C LEU A 52 -5.92 3.12 12.08
N VAL A 53 -4.74 3.30 12.68
CA VAL A 53 -3.58 2.45 12.42
C VAL A 53 -3.88 1.00 12.79
N GLN A 54 -4.47 0.74 13.96
CA GLN A 54 -4.80 -0.62 14.39
C GLN A 54 -5.83 -1.28 13.47
N CYS A 55 -6.87 -0.54 13.05
CA CYS A 55 -7.84 -0.99 12.06
C CYS A 55 -7.15 -1.36 10.74
N LEU A 56 -6.29 -0.48 10.21
CA LEU A 56 -5.54 -0.72 8.98
C LEU A 56 -4.58 -1.90 9.10
N GLU A 57 -3.90 -2.07 10.23
CA GLU A 57 -3.02 -3.21 10.49
C GLU A 57 -3.80 -4.53 10.61
N SER A 58 -4.98 -4.50 11.21
CA SER A 58 -5.86 -5.67 11.28
C SER A 58 -6.38 -6.06 9.90
N GLN A 59 -6.71 -5.07 9.06
CA GLN A 59 -7.09 -5.28 7.67
C GLN A 59 -5.91 -5.83 6.87
N LYS A 60 -4.69 -5.30 7.07
CA LYS A 60 -3.46 -5.84 6.48
C LYS A 60 -3.19 -7.29 6.89
N ARG A 61 -3.45 -7.67 8.15
CA ARG A 61 -3.34 -9.06 8.63
C ARG A 61 -4.42 -9.99 8.08
N ARG A 62 -5.63 -9.50 7.85
CA ARG A 62 -6.68 -10.27 7.16
C ARG A 62 -6.40 -10.43 5.66
N GLN A 63 -5.63 -9.51 5.07
CA GLN A 63 -5.15 -9.59 3.69
C GLN A 63 -3.78 -10.28 3.55
N ALA A 64 -3.15 -10.72 4.64
CA ALA A 64 -1.88 -11.45 4.62
C ALA A 64 -1.91 -12.62 5.61
N PRO A 65 -2.17 -13.87 5.16
CA PRO A 65 -1.76 -15.02 5.94
C PRO A 65 -0.23 -15.10 5.87
N SER A 66 0.40 -14.83 7.02
CA SER A 66 1.74 -15.26 7.43
C SER A 66 2.86 -15.23 6.37
N MET A 67 3.75 -14.24 6.44
CA MET A 67 5.09 -14.40 5.91
C MET A 67 6.10 -13.71 6.82
N LEU A 68 6.62 -14.49 7.76
CA LEU A 68 8.04 -14.50 8.06
C LEU A 68 8.44 -15.97 8.18
N VAL A 69 9.33 -16.39 7.28
CA VAL A 69 10.37 -17.43 7.36
C VAL A 69 10.50 -18.04 5.95
N ILE A 70 11.33 -17.40 5.12
CA ILE A 70 12.05 -18.08 4.05
C ILE A 70 13.48 -18.25 4.56
N PRO A 71 13.90 -19.44 5.01
CA PRO A 71 15.30 -19.81 5.03
C PRO A 71 15.68 -20.12 3.58
N ASN A 72 16.54 -19.27 3.05
CA ASN A 72 17.23 -19.43 1.79
C ASN A 72 18.04 -20.74 1.82
N ASP A 73 17.74 -21.72 0.96
CA ASP A 73 18.73 -22.36 0.07
C ASP A 73 18.08 -23.40 -0.85
N GLN A 74 18.72 -23.63 -2.00
CA GLN A 74 18.51 -24.70 -2.98
C GLN A 74 17.66 -24.36 -4.22
N MET A 75 18.32 -23.59 -5.07
CA MET A 75 18.35 -23.79 -6.52
C MET A 75 18.44 -25.29 -6.88
N LYS A 76 17.45 -25.80 -7.64
CA LYS A 76 17.61 -27.00 -8.47
C LYS A 76 16.92 -26.79 -9.82
N LEU A 77 17.76 -26.46 -10.78
CA LEU A 77 17.56 -26.68 -12.21
C LEU A 77 17.86 -28.18 -12.51
N VAL A 78 17.36 -28.71 -13.63
CA VAL A 78 17.35 -30.12 -14.11
C VAL A 78 16.03 -30.81 -13.72
N GLY A 79 15.12 -31.22 -14.61
CA GLY A 79 15.17 -31.54 -16.04
C GLY A 79 14.61 -32.95 -16.21
N ASP A 80 13.42 -33.10 -16.80
CA ASP A 80 13.06 -34.23 -17.68
C ASP A 80 11.69 -34.01 -18.34
N TYR A 81 11.62 -34.31 -19.64
CA TYR A 81 10.45 -34.20 -20.50
C TYR A 81 9.61 -35.46 -20.38
N GLU A 82 8.35 -35.37 -19.94
CA GLU A 82 7.23 -36.18 -20.46
C GLU A 82 5.89 -35.45 -20.25
N ASN A 83 5.33 -34.96 -21.36
CA ASN A 83 3.91 -34.82 -21.69
C ASN A 83 2.90 -34.55 -20.54
N GLY A 84 2.78 -33.28 -20.14
CA GLY A 84 1.67 -32.76 -19.35
C GLY A 84 1.55 -31.26 -19.60
N LEU A 85 0.33 -30.75 -19.76
CA LEU A 85 0.04 -29.31 -19.90
C LEU A 85 0.62 -28.57 -18.69
N SER A 86 1.79 -27.94 -18.87
CA SER A 86 2.46 -27.19 -17.82
C SER A 86 1.81 -25.81 -17.71
N GLU A 87 0.82 -25.69 -16.83
CA GLU A 87 0.34 -24.41 -16.32
C GLU A 87 1.42 -23.83 -15.41
N GLU A 88 2.00 -22.70 -15.82
CA GLU A 88 2.98 -21.99 -15.01
C GLU A 88 2.28 -20.87 -14.26
N LYS A 89 2.28 -20.95 -12.92
CA LYS A 89 1.67 -19.94 -12.06
C LYS A 89 2.75 -19.22 -11.25
N ALA A 90 2.73 -17.90 -11.27
CA ALA A 90 3.58 -17.05 -10.46
C ALA A 90 2.72 -16.07 -9.65
N GLU A 91 3.13 -15.81 -8.41
CA GLU A 91 2.37 -14.95 -7.49
C GLU A 91 3.34 -14.06 -6.71
N ILE A 92 3.08 -12.75 -6.73
CA ILE A 92 3.88 -11.74 -6.04
C ILE A 92 2.95 -10.88 -5.19
N LYS A 93 3.07 -11.04 -3.88
CA LYS A 93 2.36 -10.24 -2.88
C LYS A 93 3.27 -9.15 -2.32
N SER A 94 2.90 -7.90 -2.51
CA SER A 94 3.64 -6.74 -1.97
C SER A 94 2.72 -5.76 -1.25
N CYS A 95 3.31 -4.79 -0.54
CA CYS A 95 2.56 -3.71 0.07
C CYS A 95 1.90 -2.74 -0.94
N LEU A 96 2.33 -2.79 -2.21
CA LEU A 96 1.87 -1.91 -3.28
C LEU A 96 0.81 -2.55 -4.17
N ALA A 97 0.97 -3.85 -4.46
CA ALA A 97 0.08 -4.64 -5.29
C ALA A 97 0.21 -6.14 -4.99
N ASP A 98 -0.89 -6.86 -5.19
CA ASP A 98 -0.94 -8.32 -5.29
C ASP A 98 -1.05 -8.69 -6.78
N ILE A 99 -0.14 -9.51 -7.27
CA ILE A 99 -0.02 -9.87 -8.69
C ILE A 99 -0.05 -11.39 -8.80
N GLU A 100 -1.01 -11.89 -9.56
CA GLU A 100 -1.08 -13.29 -9.97
C GLU A 100 -0.90 -13.37 -11.49
N VAL A 101 -0.03 -14.28 -11.93
CA VAL A 101 0.20 -14.58 -13.34
C VAL A 101 -0.04 -16.06 -13.56
N GLU A 102 -0.81 -16.37 -14.58
CA GLU A 102 -1.08 -17.73 -15.04
C GLU A 102 -0.75 -17.80 -16.52
N LEU A 103 0.22 -18.62 -16.89
CA LEU A 103 0.63 -18.83 -18.26
C LEU A 103 0.26 -20.24 -18.71
N LEU A 104 -0.47 -20.32 -19.81
CA LEU A 104 -0.84 -21.54 -20.50
C LEU A 104 -0.25 -21.52 -21.92
N ARG A 105 0.94 -22.10 -22.06
CA ARG A 105 1.70 -22.22 -23.32
C ARG A 105 2.10 -20.87 -23.93
N VAL A 106 1.17 -20.20 -24.62
CA VAL A 106 1.37 -18.90 -25.29
C VAL A 106 0.31 -17.88 -24.90
N ASP A 107 -0.74 -18.30 -24.22
CA ASP A 107 -1.78 -17.43 -23.71
C ASP A 107 -1.68 -17.38 -22.19
N GLY A 108 -2.00 -16.26 -21.57
CA GLY A 108 -1.94 -16.14 -20.12
C GLY A 108 -2.86 -15.07 -19.58
N SER A 109 -2.98 -15.03 -18.26
CA SER A 109 -3.70 -14.00 -17.53
C SER A 109 -2.83 -13.36 -16.45
N ILE A 110 -2.93 -12.04 -16.31
CA ILE A 110 -2.32 -11.26 -15.23
C ILE A 110 -3.44 -10.60 -14.46
N LYS A 111 -3.51 -10.86 -13.16
CA LYS A 111 -4.41 -10.19 -12.23
C LYS A 111 -3.59 -9.30 -11.31
N ILE A 112 -3.95 -8.03 -11.20
CA ILE A 112 -3.26 -7.05 -10.37
C ILE A 112 -4.30 -6.38 -9.47
N LEU A 113 -4.24 -6.67 -8.17
CA LEU A 113 -5.02 -5.97 -7.16
C LEU A 113 -4.16 -4.88 -6.53
N SER A 114 -4.58 -3.63 -6.63
CA SER A 114 -3.81 -2.51 -6.08
C SER A 114 -4.70 -1.33 -5.67
N ARG A 115 -4.12 -0.31 -5.04
CA ARG A 115 -4.86 0.92 -4.70
C ARG A 115 -5.22 1.72 -5.96
N ASN A 116 -6.42 2.29 -6.00
CA ASN A 116 -6.83 3.16 -7.11
C ASN A 116 -5.97 4.43 -7.17
N ARG A 117 -5.17 4.58 -8.22
CA ARG A 117 -4.36 5.78 -8.47
C ARG A 117 -4.66 6.33 -9.87
N PRO A 118 -4.81 7.66 -10.03
CA PRO A 118 -5.01 8.26 -11.35
C PRO A 118 -3.91 7.86 -12.34
N GLY A 119 -4.32 7.40 -13.53
CA GLY A 119 -3.43 7.01 -14.62
C GLY A 119 -2.67 5.68 -14.42
N GLN A 120 -2.96 4.91 -13.37
CA GLN A 120 -2.27 3.66 -13.09
C GLN A 120 -2.47 2.61 -14.19
N LEU A 121 -3.71 2.43 -14.68
CA LEU A 121 -4.02 1.49 -15.77
C LEU A 121 -3.16 1.73 -17.01
N ILE A 122 -3.00 3.00 -17.41
CA ILE A 122 -2.22 3.37 -18.58
C ILE A 122 -0.74 2.99 -18.39
N LYS A 123 -0.19 3.22 -17.18
CA LYS A 123 1.19 2.83 -16.86
C LYS A 123 1.38 1.31 -16.87
N ILE A 124 0.38 0.56 -16.41
CA ILE A 124 0.41 -0.90 -16.45
C ILE A 124 0.41 -1.38 -17.90
N ILE A 125 -0.52 -0.87 -18.72
CA ILE A 125 -0.60 -1.23 -20.14
C ILE A 125 0.72 -0.95 -20.86
N ALA A 126 1.29 0.24 -20.67
CA ALA A 126 2.60 0.59 -21.25
C ALA A 126 3.70 -0.40 -20.83
N ALA A 127 3.77 -0.76 -19.54
CA ALA A 127 4.76 -1.72 -19.05
C ALA A 127 4.55 -3.14 -19.61
N LEU A 128 3.30 -3.56 -19.84
CA LEU A 128 2.99 -4.86 -20.46
C LEU A 128 3.35 -4.86 -21.96
N GLU A 129 3.13 -3.74 -22.65
CA GLU A 129 3.55 -3.55 -24.05
C GLU A 129 5.07 -3.56 -24.19
N ASP A 130 5.80 -2.92 -23.27
CA ASP A 130 7.28 -2.94 -23.22
C ASP A 130 7.83 -4.37 -23.03
N LEU A 131 7.06 -5.25 -22.38
CA LEU A 131 7.36 -6.67 -22.20
C LEU A 131 6.93 -7.55 -23.40
N GLN A 132 6.46 -6.93 -24.49
CA GLN A 132 5.98 -7.61 -25.70
C GLN A 132 4.78 -8.56 -25.45
N LEU A 133 3.96 -8.26 -24.45
CA LEU A 133 2.74 -8.99 -24.16
C LEU A 133 1.57 -8.39 -24.96
N ASN A 134 0.93 -9.20 -25.79
CA ASN A 134 -0.22 -8.76 -26.57
C ASN A 134 -1.50 -8.88 -25.73
N ILE A 135 -2.01 -7.76 -25.23
CA ILE A 135 -3.21 -7.71 -24.39
C ILE A 135 -4.45 -7.95 -25.26
N VAL A 136 -5.13 -9.08 -25.05
CA VAL A 136 -6.36 -9.47 -25.77
C VAL A 136 -7.61 -8.91 -25.09
N HIS A 137 -7.65 -8.97 -23.76
CA HIS A 137 -8.81 -8.56 -22.99
C HIS A 137 -8.37 -7.91 -21.69
N THR A 138 -9.00 -6.80 -21.34
CA THR A 138 -8.78 -6.10 -20.07
C THR A 138 -10.10 -5.98 -19.34
N ASN A 139 -10.12 -6.40 -18.08
CA ASN A 139 -11.21 -6.14 -17.15
C ASN A 139 -10.69 -5.26 -16.00
N VAL A 140 -11.47 -4.28 -15.60
CA VAL A 140 -11.15 -3.36 -14.50
C VAL A 140 -12.33 -3.33 -13.56
N THR A 141 -12.15 -3.91 -12.37
CA THR A 141 -13.18 -3.91 -11.33
C THR A 141 -12.70 -3.07 -10.15
N THR A 142 -13.44 -2.01 -9.83
CA THR A 142 -13.12 -1.14 -8.68
C THR A 142 -14.00 -1.51 -7.50
N ILE A 143 -13.40 -1.68 -6.33
CA ILE A 143 -14.09 -1.95 -5.06
C ILE A 143 -13.50 -1.00 -4.02
N GLU A 144 -14.30 -0.07 -3.52
CA GLU A 144 -13.87 0.94 -2.54
C GLU A 144 -12.61 1.71 -2.97
N GLN A 145 -11.47 1.49 -2.29
CA GLN A 145 -10.19 2.13 -2.54
C GLN A 145 -9.23 1.28 -3.38
N THR A 146 -9.63 0.08 -3.79
CA THR A 146 -8.81 -0.85 -4.59
C THR A 146 -9.39 -1.09 -5.97
N VAL A 147 -8.52 -1.47 -6.89
CA VAL A 147 -8.86 -1.83 -8.26
C VAL A 147 -8.19 -3.17 -8.57
N LEU A 148 -8.99 -4.09 -9.08
CA LEU A 148 -8.54 -5.33 -9.69
C LEU A 148 -8.48 -5.12 -11.21
N TYR A 149 -7.26 -5.15 -11.73
CA TYR A 149 -7.01 -5.23 -13.16
C TYR A 149 -6.84 -6.69 -13.55
N SER A 150 -7.50 -7.16 -14.59
CA SER A 150 -7.31 -8.51 -15.14
C SER A 150 -7.05 -8.41 -16.64
N PHE A 151 -5.86 -8.80 -17.05
CA PHE A 151 -5.40 -8.79 -18.43
C PHE A 151 -5.28 -10.22 -18.92
N ASN A 152 -5.94 -10.56 -20.02
CA ASN A 152 -5.59 -11.75 -20.79
C ASN A 152 -4.63 -11.31 -21.88
N PHE A 153 -3.53 -12.03 -22.03
CA PHE A 153 -2.46 -11.71 -22.95
C PHE A 153 -2.06 -12.93 -23.78
N LYS A 154 -1.41 -12.67 -24.92
CA LYS A 154 -0.66 -13.66 -25.67
C LYS A 154 0.81 -13.28 -25.69
N VAL A 155 1.67 -14.25 -25.51
CA VAL A 155 3.11 -14.12 -25.75
C VAL A 155 3.32 -14.27 -27.24
N CYS A 156 3.76 -13.21 -27.91
CA CYS A 156 4.23 -13.32 -29.27
C CYS A 156 5.56 -14.11 -29.24
N PRO A 157 5.67 -15.29 -29.89
CA PRO A 157 6.96 -15.90 -30.10
C PRO A 157 7.70 -14.99 -31.08
N THR A 158 8.58 -14.15 -30.56
CA THR A 158 9.46 -13.32 -31.38
C THR A 158 10.29 -14.27 -32.24
N LEU A 159 10.07 -14.23 -33.56
CA LEU A 159 10.90 -14.91 -34.55
C LEU A 159 12.35 -14.48 -34.34
N ILE A 160 13.18 -15.39 -33.83
CA ILE A 160 14.64 -15.34 -33.95
C ILE A 160 15.01 -16.12 -35.21
#